data_AF-A0A261KNV8-F1
#
_entry.id   AF-A0A261KNV8-F1
#
_cell.length_a   1.000
_cell.length_b   1.000
_cell.length_c   1.000
_cell.angle_alpha   90.00
_cell.angle_beta   90.00
_cell.angle_gamma   90.00
#
_symmetry.space_group_name_H-M   'P 1'
#
loop_
_entity.id
_entity.type
_entity.pdbx_description
1 polymer ?
#
loop_
_entity_poly.entity_id
_entity_poly.type
_entity_poly.pdbx_seq_one_letter_code
_entity_poly.pdbx_strand_id
1 'polypeptide(L)'
;MKNVIDQNSFFEVRYEELLLNTQGVLKDMCSFLGEEYTPEMLNFYKDNAAYKTDKQNLQNLARPIISSNTEKWRTQMTERQLRIFEAVAGSTLERYGYHRELENPQISSLEKLQFKYIEHPPRKFLAMIKNRKGQIEALQDLKVYFNLRLGLDSPTPLYSSSLSRNL
;
A
#
# COMPACT_ATOMS: atom_id res chain seq x y z
N MET A 1 13.49 -11.54 -10.97
CA MET A 1 12.13 -12.07 -11.05
C MET A 1 11.83 -12.57 -12.45
N LYS A 2 12.08 -11.78 -13.52
CA LYS A 2 11.92 -12.16 -14.93
C LYS A 2 12.47 -13.55 -15.33
N ASN A 3 13.53 -14.02 -14.68
CA ASN A 3 14.20 -15.29 -15.01
C ASN A 3 13.79 -16.48 -14.14
N VAL A 4 12.86 -16.28 -13.19
CA VAL A 4 12.50 -17.30 -12.18
C VAL A 4 11.02 -17.70 -12.26
N ILE A 5 10.18 -16.85 -12.84
CA ILE A 5 8.73 -17.07 -12.92
C ILE A 5 8.38 -17.36 -14.38
N ASP A 6 7.51 -18.35 -14.59
CA ASP A 6 7.04 -18.72 -15.92
C ASP A 6 6.30 -17.56 -16.59
N GLN A 7 6.54 -17.37 -17.89
CA GLN A 7 6.01 -16.23 -18.64
C GLN A 7 4.48 -16.26 -18.76
N ASN A 8 3.85 -17.42 -18.63
CA ASN A 8 2.39 -17.52 -18.63
C ASN A 8 1.77 -17.27 -17.24
N SER A 9 2.59 -17.08 -16.22
CA SER A 9 2.14 -16.86 -14.83
C SER A 9 2.42 -15.46 -14.30
N PHE A 10 3.10 -14.62 -15.08
CA PHE A 10 3.45 -13.26 -14.69
C PHE A 10 3.41 -12.29 -15.87
N PHE A 11 2.61 -11.24 -15.72
CA PHE A 11 2.49 -10.14 -16.67
C PHE A 11 2.96 -8.84 -16.00
N GLU A 12 4.01 -8.23 -16.55
CA GLU A 12 4.58 -6.98 -16.05
C GLU A 12 3.97 -5.81 -16.80
N VAL A 13 3.54 -4.78 -16.05
CA VAL A 13 3.03 -3.54 -16.62
C VAL A 13 3.79 -2.37 -16.03
N ARG A 14 4.34 -1.53 -16.91
CA ARG A 14 4.86 -0.22 -16.52
C ARG A 14 3.68 0.75 -16.39
N TYR A 15 3.56 1.38 -15.23
CA TYR A 15 2.44 2.27 -14.96
C TYR A 15 2.39 3.44 -15.95
N GLU A 16 3.55 3.99 -16.34
CA GLU A 16 3.64 5.07 -17.32
C GLU A 16 3.13 4.65 -18.70
N GLU A 17 3.44 3.41 -19.11
CA GLU A 17 2.97 2.85 -20.38
C GLU A 17 1.46 2.60 -20.34
N LEU A 18 0.94 2.08 -19.23
CA LEU A 18 -0.51 1.91 -19.03
C LEU A 18 -1.26 3.24 -19.16
N LEU A 19 -0.68 4.34 -18.71
CA LEU A 19 -1.32 5.66 -18.82
C LEU A 19 -1.26 6.24 -20.24
N LEU A 20 -0.19 5.97 -21.00
CA LEU A 20 0.01 6.49 -22.36
C LEU A 20 -0.66 5.63 -23.44
N ASN A 21 -0.73 4.31 -23.22
CA ASN A 21 -1.28 3.33 -24.16
C ASN A 21 -2.24 2.37 -23.43
N THR A 22 -3.23 2.91 -22.72
CA THR A 22 -4.14 2.10 -21.89
C THR A 22 -4.82 0.99 -22.68
N GLN A 23 -5.35 1.31 -23.86
CA GLN A 23 -6.04 0.33 -24.68
C GLN A 23 -5.13 -0.83 -25.12
N GLY A 24 -3.90 -0.54 -25.53
CA GLY A 24 -2.95 -1.59 -25.93
C GLY A 24 -2.62 -2.50 -24.76
N VAL A 25 -2.24 -1.91 -23.62
CA VAL A 25 -1.89 -2.67 -22.41
C VAL A 25 -3.06 -3.50 -21.89
N LEU A 26 -4.30 -3.00 -21.94
CA LEU A 26 -5.48 -3.77 -21.54
C LEU A 26 -5.75 -4.95 -22.47
N LYS A 27 -5.57 -4.78 -23.79
CA LYS A 27 -5.70 -5.91 -24.73
C LYS A 27 -4.68 -7.00 -24.46
N ASP A 28 -3.43 -6.61 -24.23
CA ASP A 28 -2.35 -7.56 -23.93
C ASP A 28 -2.62 -8.27 -22.59
N MET A 29 -3.10 -7.53 -21.58
CA MET A 29 -3.48 -8.08 -20.28
C MET A 29 -4.67 -9.05 -20.38
N CYS A 30 -5.72 -8.69 -21.12
CA CYS A 30 -6.85 -9.58 -21.38
C CYS A 30 -6.39 -10.86 -22.10
N SER A 31 -5.56 -10.73 -23.14
CA SER A 31 -4.99 -11.88 -23.84
C SER A 31 -4.16 -12.78 -22.92
N PHE A 32 -3.39 -12.19 -22.00
CA PHE A 32 -2.62 -12.92 -21.01
C PHE A 32 -3.52 -13.68 -20.01
N LEU A 33 -4.62 -13.05 -19.57
CA LEU A 33 -5.58 -13.64 -18.63
C LEU A 33 -6.54 -14.64 -19.29
N GLY A 34 -6.60 -14.68 -20.63
CA GLY A 34 -7.58 -15.48 -21.37
C GLY A 34 -8.98 -14.86 -21.40
N GLU A 35 -9.08 -13.54 -21.20
CA GLU A 35 -10.33 -12.78 -21.17
C GLU A 35 -10.54 -11.99 -22.47
N GLU A 36 -11.80 -11.69 -22.81
CA GLU A 36 -12.13 -10.84 -23.96
C GLU A 36 -11.99 -9.35 -23.59
N TYR A 37 -11.29 -8.58 -24.42
CA TYR A 37 -11.23 -7.13 -24.28
C TYR A 37 -12.55 -6.48 -24.72
N THR A 38 -13.12 -5.63 -23.87
CA THR A 38 -14.28 -4.80 -24.22
C THR A 38 -13.92 -3.30 -24.12
N PRO A 39 -14.29 -2.46 -25.10
CA PRO A 39 -14.03 -1.01 -25.04
C PRO A 39 -14.60 -0.32 -23.79
N GLU A 40 -15.63 -0.90 -23.17
CA GLU A 40 -16.25 -0.46 -21.93
C GLU A 40 -15.27 -0.44 -20.76
N MET A 41 -14.22 -1.26 -20.76
CA MET A 41 -13.18 -1.25 -19.73
C MET A 41 -12.50 0.12 -19.56
N LEU A 42 -12.39 0.92 -20.64
CA LEU A 42 -11.86 2.28 -20.57
C LEU A 42 -12.81 3.28 -19.90
N ASN A 43 -14.09 2.91 -19.76
CA ASN A 43 -15.14 3.71 -19.14
C ASN A 43 -15.40 3.33 -17.67
N PHE A 44 -14.43 2.73 -16.98
CA PHE A 44 -14.54 2.29 -15.58
C PHE A 44 -15.12 3.36 -14.62
N TYR A 45 -14.87 4.63 -14.91
CA TYR A 45 -15.33 5.77 -14.11
C TYR A 45 -16.83 6.08 -14.24
N LYS A 46 -17.53 5.46 -15.20
CA LYS A 46 -18.99 5.60 -15.38
C LYS A 46 -19.76 4.67 -14.45
N ASP A 47 -19.12 3.59 -13.99
CA ASP A 47 -19.72 2.66 -13.06
C ASP A 47 -19.46 3.13 -11.62
N ASN A 48 -20.53 3.22 -10.83
CA ASN A 48 -20.46 3.59 -9.41
C ASN A 48 -20.04 2.40 -8.53
N ALA A 49 -19.11 1.57 -8.99
CA ALA A 49 -18.60 0.45 -8.22
C ALA A 49 -17.90 0.99 -6.95
N ALA A 50 -18.41 0.61 -5.78
CA ALA A 50 -17.87 1.07 -4.51
C ALA A 50 -16.49 0.43 -4.26
N TYR A 51 -15.42 1.16 -4.58
CA TYR A 51 -14.06 0.74 -4.27
C TYR A 51 -13.56 1.38 -2.97
N LYS A 52 -13.20 0.57 -1.98
CA LYS A 52 -12.72 1.09 -0.69
C LYS A 52 -11.28 1.56 -0.80
N THR A 53 -11.09 2.86 -0.98
CA THR A 53 -9.79 3.53 -0.99
C THR A 53 -9.87 4.91 -0.33
N ASP A 54 -8.74 5.63 -0.25
CA ASP A 54 -8.74 6.99 0.30
C ASP A 54 -9.45 8.00 -0.62
N LYS A 55 -9.77 9.17 -0.06
CA LYS A 55 -10.53 10.21 -0.76
C LYS A 55 -9.85 10.68 -2.05
N GLN A 56 -8.53 10.75 -2.08
CA GLN A 56 -7.80 11.23 -3.26
C GLN A 56 -7.86 10.19 -4.38
N ASN A 57 -7.69 8.92 -4.04
CA ASN A 57 -7.82 7.82 -5.01
C ASN A 57 -9.25 7.67 -5.52
N LEU A 58 -10.26 7.81 -4.67
CA LEU A 58 -11.67 7.85 -5.09
C LEU A 58 -11.93 8.94 -6.14
N GLN A 59 -11.36 10.13 -5.94
CA GLN A 59 -11.50 11.23 -6.92
C GLN A 59 -10.82 10.93 -8.26
N ASN A 60 -9.69 10.24 -8.24
CA ASN A 60 -8.99 9.83 -9.47
C ASN A 60 -9.76 8.72 -10.21
N LEU A 61 -10.34 7.77 -9.47
CA LEU A 61 -11.14 6.67 -10.04
C LEU A 61 -12.49 7.13 -10.62
N ALA A 62 -13.00 8.29 -10.18
CA ALA A 62 -14.23 8.88 -10.70
C ALA A 62 -14.04 9.66 -12.02
N ARG A 63 -12.91 9.49 -12.71
CA ARG A 63 -12.55 10.23 -13.93
C ARG A 63 -11.88 9.29 -14.95
N PRO A 64 -11.84 9.67 -16.25
CA PRO A 64 -11.03 8.96 -17.23
C PRO A 64 -9.56 8.86 -16.82
N ILE A 65 -8.82 7.97 -17.48
CA ILE A 65 -7.37 7.85 -17.31
C ILE A 65 -6.69 9.22 -17.42
N ILE A 66 -5.92 9.56 -16.39
CA ILE A 66 -5.17 10.81 -16.31
C ILE A 66 -3.75 10.52 -16.80
N SER A 67 -3.49 10.72 -18.09
CA SER A 67 -2.21 10.37 -18.74
C SER A 67 -0.99 11.08 -18.12
N SER A 68 -1.19 12.26 -17.54
CA SER A 68 -0.15 13.06 -16.87
C SER A 68 0.04 12.73 -15.38
N ASN A 69 -0.62 11.68 -14.86
CA ASN A 69 -0.53 11.29 -13.45
C ASN A 69 0.76 10.52 -13.11
N THR A 70 1.90 10.99 -13.60
CA THR A 70 3.24 10.39 -13.43
C THR A 70 4.22 11.44 -12.92
N GLU A 71 5.42 11.01 -12.52
CA GLU A 71 6.58 11.88 -12.24
C GLU A 71 6.42 12.99 -11.20
N LYS A 72 5.31 13.03 -10.44
CA LYS A 72 5.05 14.01 -9.37
C LYS A 72 6.17 14.11 -8.34
N TRP A 73 6.91 13.03 -8.14
CA TRP A 73 8.06 12.99 -7.23
C TRP A 73 9.13 14.02 -7.61
N ARG A 74 9.29 14.37 -8.89
CA ARG A 74 10.27 15.36 -9.38
C ARG A 74 10.07 16.74 -8.74
N THR A 75 8.82 17.11 -8.48
CA THR A 75 8.47 18.42 -7.89
C THR A 75 8.12 18.33 -6.41
N GLN A 76 7.75 17.16 -5.91
CA GLN A 76 7.31 16.95 -4.53
C GLN A 76 8.40 16.48 -3.58
N MET A 77 9.46 15.85 -4.10
CA MET A 77 10.59 15.43 -3.28
C MET A 77 11.61 16.55 -3.17
N THR A 78 12.03 16.83 -1.94
CA THR A 78 13.25 17.59 -1.67
C THR A 78 14.49 16.82 -2.13
N GLU A 79 15.58 17.52 -2.40
CA GLU A 79 16.87 16.88 -2.76
C GLU A 79 17.32 15.83 -1.73
N ARG A 80 17.12 16.13 -0.44
CA ARG A 80 17.42 15.17 0.64
C ARG A 80 16.60 13.89 0.49
N GLN A 81 15.31 13.99 0.19
CA GLN A 81 14.44 12.82 0.00
C GLN A 81 14.82 12.04 -1.25
N LEU A 82 15.06 12.72 -2.37
CA LEU A 82 15.49 12.09 -3.62
C LEU A 82 16.79 11.31 -3.43
N ARG A 83 17.81 11.94 -2.83
CA ARG A 83 19.08 11.27 -2.52
C ARG A 83 18.89 10.05 -1.63
N ILE A 84 18.12 10.17 -0.54
CA ILE A 84 17.88 9.02 0.35
C ILE A 84 17.16 7.90 -0.39
N PHE A 85 16.15 8.24 -1.20
CA PHE A 85 15.40 7.27 -1.99
C PHE A 85 16.31 6.55 -2.99
N GLU A 86 17.06 7.28 -3.82
CA GLU A 86 17.93 6.67 -4.82
C GLU A 86 19.11 5.91 -4.20
N ALA A 87 19.60 6.32 -3.03
CA ALA A 87 20.63 5.57 -2.29
C ALA A 87 20.13 4.19 -1.84
N VAL A 88 18.83 4.02 -1.61
CA VAL A 88 18.22 2.77 -1.16
C VAL A 88 17.66 1.96 -2.34
N ALA A 89 16.95 2.61 -3.24
CA ALA A 89 16.19 1.98 -4.31
C ALA A 89 16.89 2.05 -5.68
N GLY A 90 18.03 2.72 -5.79
CA GLY A 90 18.71 2.98 -7.07
C GLY A 90 18.97 1.74 -7.91
N SER A 91 19.50 0.68 -7.29
CA SER A 91 19.72 -0.59 -7.98
C SER A 91 18.42 -1.26 -8.45
N THR A 92 17.31 -1.05 -7.72
CA THR A 92 15.98 -1.51 -8.13
C THR A 92 15.48 -0.68 -9.32
N LEU A 93 15.63 0.65 -9.30
CA LEU A 93 15.25 1.52 -10.41
C LEU A 93 15.95 1.07 -11.71
N GLU A 94 17.27 0.92 -11.67
CA GLU A 94 18.06 0.49 -12.82
C GLU A 94 17.64 -0.88 -13.34
N ARG A 95 17.39 -1.83 -12.43
CA ARG A 95 16.90 -3.17 -12.79
C ARG A 95 15.58 -3.15 -13.56
N TYR A 96 14.72 -2.18 -13.27
CA TYR A 96 13.44 -1.98 -13.97
C TYR A 96 13.51 -0.93 -15.08
N GLY A 97 14.71 -0.47 -15.45
CA GLY A 97 14.92 0.48 -16.55
C GLY A 97 14.59 1.93 -16.22
N TYR A 98 14.51 2.29 -14.94
CA TYR A 98 14.35 3.66 -14.48
C TYR A 98 15.72 4.29 -14.19
N HIS A 99 15.94 5.51 -14.69
CA HIS A 99 17.18 6.26 -14.47
C HIS A 99 17.20 6.90 -13.07
N ARG A 100 18.42 7.09 -12.54
CA ARG A 100 18.68 7.86 -11.32
C ARG A 100 19.03 9.29 -11.72
N GLU A 101 18.49 10.27 -11.02
CA GLU A 101 18.85 11.69 -11.22
C GLU A 101 20.20 12.02 -10.60
N LEU A 102 20.64 11.24 -9.59
CA LEU A 102 21.92 11.45 -8.91
C LEU A 102 22.90 10.33 -9.27
N GLU A 103 24.14 10.70 -9.59
CA GLU A 103 25.19 9.76 -9.97
C GLU A 103 25.58 8.81 -8.82
N ASN A 104 25.79 9.38 -7.62
CA ASN A 104 26.24 8.64 -6.44
C ASN A 104 25.44 9.02 -5.17
N PRO A 105 24.16 8.64 -5.09
CA PRO A 105 23.34 8.91 -3.93
C PRO A 105 23.80 8.04 -2.76
N GLN A 106 24.16 8.68 -1.65
CA GLN A 106 24.69 8.02 -0.46
C GLN A 106 23.97 8.54 0.78
N ILE A 107 23.84 7.69 1.81
CA ILE A 107 23.31 8.08 3.13
C ILE A 107 24.44 7.97 4.14
N SER A 108 24.80 9.09 4.77
CA SER A 108 25.85 9.10 5.78
C SER A 108 25.43 8.33 7.05
N SER A 109 26.42 7.82 7.79
CA SER A 109 26.16 7.10 9.05
C SER A 109 25.47 7.98 10.11
N LEU A 110 25.81 9.28 10.14
CA LEU A 110 25.16 10.24 11.01
C LEU A 110 23.69 10.46 10.63
N GLU A 111 23.37 10.53 9.34
CA GLU A 111 21.98 10.64 8.89
C GLU A 111 21.17 9.38 9.21
N LYS A 112 21.78 8.19 9.12
CA LYS A 112 21.13 6.95 9.57
C LYS A 112 20.83 7.00 11.07
N LEU A 113 21.78 7.50 11.87
CA LEU A 113 21.60 7.66 13.31
C LEU A 113 20.51 8.70 13.64
N GLN A 114 20.58 9.87 13.01
CA GLN A 114 19.58 10.93 13.12
C GLN A 114 18.19 10.41 12.76
N PHE A 115 18.06 9.69 11.65
CA PHE A 115 16.78 9.12 11.26
C PHE A 115 16.24 8.16 12.32
N LYS A 116 17.08 7.23 12.80
CA LYS A 116 16.68 6.19 13.76
C LYS A 116 16.31 6.74 15.15
N TYR A 117 17.05 7.73 15.65
CA TYR A 117 16.95 8.18 17.04
C TYR A 117 16.27 9.53 17.21
N ILE A 118 16.25 10.38 16.17
CA ILE A 118 15.69 11.73 16.26
C ILE A 118 14.38 11.81 15.48
N GLU A 119 14.37 11.41 14.20
CA GLU A 119 13.17 11.58 13.36
C GLU A 119 12.12 10.50 13.58
N HIS A 120 12.53 9.23 13.69
CA HIS A 120 11.62 8.09 13.76
C HIS A 120 10.82 8.01 15.06
N PRO A 121 11.39 8.20 16.28
CA PRO A 121 10.62 8.09 17.52
C PRO A 121 9.42 9.05 17.63
N PRO A 122 9.54 10.37 17.36
CA PRO A 122 8.39 11.27 17.42
C PRO A 122 7.38 10.97 16.32
N ARG A 123 7.81 10.62 15.10
CA ARG A 123 6.91 10.21 14.01
C ARG A 123 6.11 8.96 14.39
N LYS A 124 6.77 7.94 14.93
CA LYS A 124 6.13 6.70 15.40
C LYS A 124 5.16 7.00 16.54
N PHE A 125 5.54 7.85 17.49
CA PHE A 125 4.69 8.27 18.59
C PHE A 125 3.43 9.00 18.09
N LEU A 126 3.58 9.98 17.20
CA LEU A 126 2.44 10.68 16.59
C LEU A 126 1.53 9.75 15.78
N ALA A 127 2.11 8.80 15.03
CA ALA A 127 1.35 7.78 14.31
C ALA A 127 0.56 6.88 15.28
N MET A 128 1.16 6.50 16.42
CA MET A 128 0.51 5.72 17.46
C MET A 128 -0.62 6.49 18.15
N ILE A 129 -0.47 7.80 18.38
CA ILE A 129 -1.55 8.67 18.88
C ILE A 129 -2.74 8.70 17.92
N LYS A 130 -2.48 8.70 16.61
CA LYS A 130 -3.55 8.70 15.60
C LYS A 130 -4.21 7.33 15.42
N ASN A 131 -3.64 6.25 15.95
CA ASN A 131 -4.19 4.90 15.85
C ASN A 131 -5.29 4.65 16.90
N ARG A 132 -6.49 5.19 16.64
CA ARG A 132 -7.65 5.09 17.53
C ARG A 132 -8.08 3.65 17.82
N LYS A 133 -7.96 2.74 16.84
CA LYS A 133 -8.31 1.32 17.00
C LYS A 133 -7.40 0.65 18.03
N GLY A 134 -6.08 0.83 17.89
CA GLY A 134 -5.10 0.26 18.83
C GLY A 134 -5.22 0.82 20.25
N GLN A 135 -5.64 2.08 20.41
CA GLN A 135 -5.89 2.66 21.74
C GLN A 135 -7.12 2.07 22.42
N ILE A 136 -8.20 1.82 21.66
CA ILE A 136 -9.42 1.20 22.19
C ILE A 136 -9.12 -0.22 22.64
N GLU A 137 -8.42 -1.00 21.82
CA GLU A 137 -7.97 -2.37 22.16
C GLU A 137 -7.08 -2.37 23.41
N ALA A 138 -6.09 -1.48 23.48
CA ALA A 138 -5.21 -1.38 24.65
C ALA A 138 -5.96 -0.99 25.94
N LEU A 139 -6.96 -0.11 25.86
CA LEU A 139 -7.80 0.24 27.01
C LEU A 139 -8.71 -0.92 27.44
N GLN A 140 -9.21 -1.71 26.49
CA GLN A 140 -9.97 -2.93 26.79
C GLN A 140 -9.10 -3.96 27.49
N ASP A 141 -7.90 -4.21 26.99
CA ASP A 141 -6.94 -5.14 27.60
C ASP A 141 -6.50 -4.68 28.99
N LEU A 142 -6.23 -3.38 29.15
CA LEU A 142 -5.88 -2.78 30.44
C LEU A 142 -7.04 -2.93 31.44
N LYS A 143 -8.28 -2.69 31.00
CA LYS A 143 -9.48 -2.86 31.84
C LYS A 143 -9.64 -4.32 32.27
N VAL A 144 -9.50 -5.28 31.35
CA VAL A 144 -9.55 -6.72 31.65
C VAL A 144 -8.46 -7.09 32.66
N TYR A 145 -7.23 -6.61 32.45
CA TYR A 145 -6.12 -6.84 33.37
C TYR A 145 -6.40 -6.29 34.78
N PHE A 146 -6.89 -5.06 34.91
CA PHE A 146 -7.23 -4.47 36.21
C PHE A 146 -8.39 -5.21 36.88
N ASN A 147 -9.42 -5.59 36.13
CA ASN A 147 -10.54 -6.34 36.65
C ASN A 147 -10.12 -7.72 37.20
N LEU A 148 -9.28 -8.44 36.45
CA LEU A 148 -8.70 -9.73 36.89
C LEU A 148 -7.82 -9.55 38.13
N ARG A 149 -7.02 -8.48 38.18
CA ARG A 149 -6.07 -8.23 39.27
C ARG A 149 -6.73 -7.72 40.55
N LEU A 150 -7.85 -7.01 40.43
CA LEU A 150 -8.64 -6.52 41.57
C LEU A 150 -9.75 -7.50 41.99
N GLY A 151 -9.88 -8.65 41.31
CA GLY A 151 -10.91 -9.66 41.62
C GLY A 151 -12.33 -9.15 41.40
N LEU A 152 -12.53 -8.18 40.50
CA LEU A 152 -13.82 -7.52 40.28
C LEU A 152 -14.71 -8.26 39.26
N ASP A 153 -14.17 -9.24 38.55
CA ASP A 153 -14.92 -10.11 37.64
C ASP A 153 -14.85 -11.59 38.10
N SER A 154 -15.98 -12.13 38.54
CA SER A 154 -16.22 -13.58 38.63
C SER A 154 -16.48 -14.11 37.21
N PRO A 155 -15.89 -15.24 36.78
CA PRO A 155 -16.10 -15.73 35.42
C PRO A 155 -17.57 -16.13 35.24
N THR A 156 -18.29 -15.42 34.36
CA THR A 156 -19.52 -15.95 33.75
C THR A 156 -19.11 -17.02 32.73
N PRO A 157 -19.49 -18.29 32.91
CA PRO A 157 -19.14 -19.33 31.96
C PRO A 157 -20.02 -19.19 30.71
N LEU A 158 -19.45 -18.70 29.62
CA LEU A 158 -20.05 -18.81 28.28
C LEU A 158 -19.46 -20.02 27.56
N TYR A 159 -19.95 -21.21 27.90
CA TYR A 159 -20.14 -22.31 26.95
C TYR A 159 -21.00 -23.41 27.61
N SER A 160 -22.29 -23.44 27.33
CA SER A 160 -23.07 -24.68 27.37
C SER A 160 -23.35 -25.10 25.94
N SER A 161 -22.73 -26.21 25.56
CA SER A 161 -23.07 -26.96 24.37
C SER A 161 -24.49 -27.49 24.48
N SER A 162 -25.32 -27.25 23.47
CA SER A 162 -26.43 -28.16 23.13
C SER A 162 -26.36 -28.51 21.65
N LEU A 163 -25.62 -29.59 21.39
CA LEU A 163 -25.96 -30.51 20.33
C LEU A 163 -27.37 -31.05 20.62
N SER A 164 -28.34 -30.73 19.77
CA SER A 164 -29.46 -31.63 19.50
C SER A 164 -29.69 -31.69 18.00
N ARG A 165 -29.14 -32.75 17.39
CA ARG A 165 -29.74 -33.40 16.23
C ARG A 165 -31.20 -33.73 16.57
N ASN A 166 -32.13 -33.49 15.65
CA ASN A 166 -33.08 -34.49 15.16
C ASN A 166 -33.97 -33.88 14.07
N LEU A 167 -33.98 -34.58 12.92
CA LEU A 167 -34.94 -34.60 11.80
C LEU A 167 -35.15 -33.31 10.99
#